data_AF-A0A2E0QUV6-F1
#
_entry.id   AF-A0A2E0QUV6-F1
#
_cell.length_a   1.000
_cell.length_b   1.000
_cell.length_c   1.000
_cell.angle_alpha   90.00
_cell.angle_beta   90.00
_cell.angle_gamma   90.00
#
_symmetry.space_group_name_H-M   'P 1'
#
loop_
_entity.id
_entity.type
_entity.pdbx_description
1 polymer ?
#
loop_
_entity_poly.entity_id
_entity_poly.type
_entity_poly.pdbx_seq_one_letter_code
_entity_poly.pdbx_strand_id
1 'polypeptide(L)'
;MTSSPKQEEAKALMSQRRWEEALPILLEDIIENPEDGWTCLYISSCYYELCDAEKAMSWAERAEELMPSEPTPLGCQGDVALLTGDYSRGRELYLKAFDLDPEDELAQKNWKRFLEIEKG
;
A
#
# COMPACT_ATOMS: atom_id res chain seq x y z
N MET A 1 1.38 -11.76 14.03
CA MET A 1 0.19 -12.46 13.51
C MET A 1 0.63 -13.26 12.30
N THR A 2 0.17 -14.50 12.15
CA THR A 2 0.49 -15.33 10.99
C THR A 2 -0.48 -14.99 9.87
N SER A 3 0.05 -14.82 8.67
CA SER A 3 -0.75 -14.60 7.47
C SER A 3 -1.69 -15.77 7.19
N SER A 4 -2.87 -15.48 6.65
CA SER A 4 -3.84 -16.50 6.27
C SER A 4 -3.35 -17.29 5.05
N PRO A 5 -3.84 -18.52 4.82
CA PRO A 5 -3.53 -19.26 3.59
C PRO A 5 -3.90 -18.48 2.31
N LYS A 6 -5.00 -17.74 2.34
CA LYS A 6 -5.44 -16.88 1.22
C LYS A 6 -4.47 -15.73 0.99
N GLN A 7 -3.95 -15.10 2.04
CA GLN A 7 -2.91 -14.08 1.92
C GLN A 7 -1.63 -14.65 1.30
N GLU A 8 -1.17 -15.83 1.71
CA GLU A 8 0.03 -16.43 1.13
C GLU A 8 -0.16 -16.80 -0.35
N GLU A 9 -1.33 -17.34 -0.71
CA GLU A 9 -1.69 -17.61 -2.11
C GLU A 9 -1.72 -16.32 -2.94
N ALA A 10 -2.41 -15.28 -2.45
CA ALA A 10 -2.47 -14.00 -3.12
C ALA A 10 -1.09 -13.35 -3.26
N LYS A 11 -0.25 -13.37 -2.23
CA LYS A 11 1.13 -12.86 -2.27
C LYS A 11 1.97 -13.59 -3.32
N ALA A 12 1.80 -14.91 -3.47
CA ALA A 12 2.47 -15.67 -4.52
C ALA A 12 2.04 -15.22 -5.93
N LEU A 13 0.74 -14.96 -6.15
CA LEU A 13 0.21 -14.41 -7.39
C LEU A 13 0.73 -12.98 -7.66
N MET A 14 0.72 -12.12 -6.63
CA MET A 14 1.26 -10.76 -6.68
C MET A 14 2.75 -10.75 -7.08
N SER A 15 3.56 -11.65 -6.53
CA SER A 15 4.99 -11.77 -6.91
C SER A 15 5.20 -12.12 -8.39
N GLN A 16 4.20 -12.74 -9.02
CA GLN A 16 4.15 -13.08 -10.44
C GLN A 16 3.44 -12.00 -11.28
N ARG A 17 3.08 -10.87 -10.68
CA ARG A 17 2.28 -9.78 -11.28
C ARG A 17 0.89 -10.22 -11.76
N ARG A 18 0.32 -11.27 -11.17
CA ARG A 18 -1.02 -11.79 -11.47
C ARG A 18 -2.07 -11.11 -10.58
N TRP A 19 -2.20 -9.80 -10.74
CA TRP A 19 -2.98 -8.93 -9.84
C TRP A 19 -4.48 -9.20 -9.92
N GLU A 20 -4.99 -9.47 -11.13
CA GLU A 20 -6.40 -9.79 -11.39
C GLU A 20 -6.82 -11.11 -10.72
N GLU A 21 -5.88 -12.04 -10.52
CA GLU A 21 -6.12 -13.31 -9.84
C GLU A 21 -5.94 -13.18 -8.33
N ALA A 22 -4.99 -12.37 -7.86
CA ALA A 22 -4.75 -12.13 -6.44
C ALA A 22 -5.90 -11.37 -5.77
N LEU A 23 -6.44 -10.36 -6.45
CA LEU A 23 -7.47 -9.46 -5.91
C LEU A 23 -8.73 -10.19 -5.38
N PRO A 24 -9.41 -11.09 -6.12
CA PRO A 24 -10.59 -11.77 -5.60
C PRO A 24 -10.29 -12.62 -4.35
N ILE A 25 -9.11 -13.24 -4.27
CA ILE A 25 -8.70 -14.03 -3.10
C ILE A 25 -8.57 -13.12 -1.86
N LEU A 26 -7.96 -11.95 -2.02
CA LEU A 26 -7.82 -10.98 -0.93
C LEU A 26 -9.17 -10.38 -0.52
N LEU A 27 -10.08 -10.15 -1.48
CA LEU A 27 -11.43 -9.68 -1.20
C LEU A 27 -12.27 -10.72 -0.45
N GLU A 28 -12.05 -12.01 -0.68
CA GLU A 28 -12.65 -13.06 0.14
C GLU A 28 -12.01 -13.14 1.53
N ASP A 29 -10.69 -12.96 1.64
CA ASP A 29 -9.96 -12.98 2.91
C ASP A 29 -10.39 -11.85 3.85
N ILE A 30 -10.55 -10.63 3.34
CA ILE A 30 -10.95 -9.48 4.15
C ILE A 30 -12.40 -9.59 4.66
N ILE A 31 -13.27 -10.38 4.01
CA ILE A 31 -14.62 -10.65 4.52
C ILE A 31 -14.54 -11.51 5.80
N GLU A 32 -13.60 -12.46 5.83
CA GLU A 32 -13.38 -13.33 6.99
C GLU A 32 -12.59 -12.62 8.10
N ASN A 33 -11.65 -11.74 7.72
CA ASN A 33 -10.76 -11.01 8.62
C ASN A 33 -10.82 -9.49 8.39
N PRO A 34 -11.95 -8.82 8.71
CA PRO A 34 -12.22 -7.44 8.31
C PRO A 34 -11.32 -6.38 8.95
N GLU A 35 -10.58 -6.74 9.99
CA GLU A 35 -9.65 -5.88 10.74
C GLU A 35 -8.18 -6.14 10.35
N ASP A 36 -7.91 -6.97 9.34
CA ASP A 36 -6.53 -7.18 8.88
C ASP A 36 -6.04 -6.04 7.97
N GLY A 37 -5.26 -5.14 8.56
CA GLY A 37 -4.65 -4.03 7.85
C GLY A 37 -3.68 -4.46 6.75
N TRP A 38 -3.00 -5.60 6.88
CA TRP A 38 -2.09 -6.09 5.84
C TRP A 38 -2.85 -6.58 4.61
N THR A 39 -3.98 -7.27 4.79
CA THR A 39 -4.88 -7.60 3.66
C THR A 39 -5.37 -6.33 2.97
N CYS A 40 -5.70 -5.27 3.71
CA CYS A 40 -6.06 -3.98 3.11
C CYS A 40 -4.92 -3.42 2.23
N LEU A 41 -3.66 -3.50 2.67
CA LEU A 41 -2.51 -3.07 1.87
C LEU A 41 -2.30 -3.91 0.62
N TYR A 42 -2.48 -5.24 0.70
CA TYR A 42 -2.38 -6.10 -0.48
C TYR A 42 -3.49 -5.80 -1.50
N ILE A 43 -4.72 -5.53 -1.03
CA ILE A 43 -5.83 -5.11 -1.90
C ILE A 43 -5.52 -3.77 -2.56
N SER A 44 -5.04 -2.79 -1.77
CA SER A 44 -4.60 -1.48 -2.28
C SER A 44 -3.54 -1.63 -3.36
N SER A 45 -2.52 -2.45 -3.11
CA SER A 45 -1.43 -2.73 -4.06
C SER A 45 -1.94 -3.36 -5.37
N CYS A 46 -2.90 -4.27 -5.29
CA CYS A 46 -3.53 -4.85 -6.47
C CYS A 46 -4.28 -3.78 -7.28
N TYR A 47 -5.09 -2.94 -6.63
CA TYR A 47 -5.79 -1.86 -7.33
C TYR A 47 -4.84 -0.82 -7.92
N TYR A 48 -3.74 -0.51 -7.23
CA TYR A 48 -2.70 0.38 -7.75
C TYR A 48 -2.10 -0.16 -9.06
N GLU A 49 -1.71 -1.43 -9.08
CA GLU A 49 -1.15 -2.07 -10.29
C GLU A 49 -2.19 -2.23 -11.41
N LEU A 50 -3.46 -2.34 -11.05
CA LEU A 50 -4.60 -2.34 -11.99
C LEU A 50 -5.04 -0.93 -12.40
N CYS A 51 -4.31 0.11 -11.99
CA CYS A 51 -4.59 1.52 -12.28
C CYS A 51 -5.94 2.04 -11.77
N ASP A 52 -6.54 1.40 -10.77
CA ASP A 52 -7.75 1.87 -10.09
C ASP A 52 -7.35 2.66 -8.84
N ALA A 53 -6.90 3.90 -9.07
CA ALA A 53 -6.34 4.76 -8.02
C ALA A 53 -7.34 5.09 -6.90
N GLU A 54 -8.63 5.21 -7.22
CA GLU A 54 -9.68 5.51 -6.23
C GLU A 54 -9.79 4.39 -5.20
N LYS A 55 -9.91 3.13 -5.67
CA LYS A 55 -9.98 1.99 -4.76
C LYS A 55 -8.64 1.76 -4.06
N ALA A 56 -7.52 1.93 -4.75
CA ALA A 56 -6.20 1.81 -4.15
C ALA A 56 -6.03 2.77 -2.96
N MET A 57 -6.44 4.03 -3.11
CA MET A 57 -6.41 5.03 -2.03
C MET A 57 -7.31 4.61 -0.88
N SER A 58 -8.57 4.27 -1.15
CA SER A 58 -9.54 3.91 -0.11
C SER A 58 -9.08 2.72 0.75
N TRP A 59 -8.47 1.71 0.13
CA TRP A 59 -7.93 0.56 0.86
C TRP A 59 -6.66 0.88 1.64
N ALA A 60 -5.81 1.79 1.14
CA ALA A 60 -4.63 2.26 1.88
C ALA A 60 -5.02 3.14 3.09
N GLU A 61 -6.05 3.98 2.96
CA GLU A 61 -6.64 4.75 4.07
C GLU A 61 -7.21 3.82 5.15
N ARG A 62 -7.96 2.79 4.76
CA ARG A 62 -8.43 1.77 5.69
C ARG A 62 -7.28 1.05 6.40
N ALA A 63 -6.18 0.76 5.70
CA ALA A 63 -5.00 0.17 6.31
C ALA A 63 -4.35 1.12 7.34
N GLU A 64 -4.29 2.42 7.08
CA GLU A 64 -3.83 3.44 8.04
C GLU A 64 -4.70 3.45 9.30
N GLU A 65 -6.03 3.38 9.15
CA GLU A 65 -6.96 3.33 10.29
C GLU A 65 -6.74 2.10 11.17
N LEU A 66 -6.47 0.95 10.57
CA LEU A 66 -6.24 -0.32 11.27
C LEU A 66 -4.82 -0.44 11.85
N MET A 67 -3.85 0.23 11.23
CA MET A 67 -2.43 0.16 11.59
C MET A 67 -1.81 1.57 11.70
N PRO A 68 -2.27 2.42 12.64
CA PRO A 68 -1.89 3.82 12.71
C PRO A 68 -0.42 4.07 13.09
N SER A 69 0.28 3.06 13.61
CA SER A 69 1.70 3.10 13.93
C SER A 69 2.59 2.59 12.81
N GLU A 70 2.02 2.04 11.74
CA GLU A 70 2.79 1.50 10.62
C GLU A 70 2.99 2.57 9.55
N PRO A 71 4.22 2.77 9.04
CA PRO A 71 4.49 3.75 7.98
C PRO A 71 4.04 3.27 6.60
N THR A 72 3.89 1.95 6.41
CA THR A 72 3.60 1.35 5.10
C THR A 72 2.31 1.88 4.44
N PRO A 73 1.16 2.01 5.13
CA PRO A 73 -0.05 2.59 4.55
C PRO A 73 0.14 3.99 3.97
N LEU A 74 0.89 4.86 4.66
CA LEU A 74 1.19 6.20 4.18
C LEU A 74 2.07 6.16 2.92
N GLY A 75 3.04 5.26 2.88
CA GLY A 75 3.83 4.99 1.68
C GLY A 75 2.97 4.56 0.50
N CYS A 76 2.03 3.63 0.70
CA CYS A 76 1.10 3.18 -0.34
C CYS A 76 0.21 4.32 -0.83
N GLN A 77 -0.35 5.14 0.06
CA GLN A 77 -1.11 6.34 -0.35
C GLN A 77 -0.23 7.30 -1.17
N GLY A 78 1.04 7.44 -0.80
CA GLY A 78 2.02 8.25 -1.54
C GLY A 78 2.24 7.73 -2.97
N ASP A 79 2.37 6.41 -3.15
CA ASP A 79 2.46 5.78 -4.47
C ASP A 79 1.20 6.07 -5.30
N VAL A 80 0.01 5.91 -4.71
CA VAL A 80 -1.27 6.19 -5.37
C VAL A 80 -1.41 7.67 -5.76
N ALA A 81 -0.96 8.60 -4.91
CA ALA A 81 -0.97 10.03 -5.23
C ALA A 81 -0.04 10.36 -6.41
N LEU A 82 1.13 9.71 -6.51
CA LEU A 82 2.00 9.86 -7.67
C LEU A 82 1.36 9.31 -8.95
N LEU A 83 0.65 8.17 -8.87
CA LEU A 83 -0.04 7.57 -10.02
C LEU A 83 -1.07 8.52 -10.65
N THR A 84 -1.73 9.35 -9.83
CA THR A 84 -2.71 10.35 -10.29
C THR A 84 -2.08 11.71 -10.62
N GLY A 85 -0.76 11.86 -10.46
CA GLY A 85 -0.02 13.10 -10.72
C GLY A 85 -0.10 14.14 -9.60
N ASP A 86 -0.62 13.78 -8.42
CA ASP A 86 -0.61 14.63 -7.24
C ASP A 86 0.72 14.50 -6.49
N TYR A 87 1.78 15.05 -7.10
CA TYR A 87 3.13 15.03 -6.55
C TYR A 87 3.24 15.73 -5.18
N SER A 88 2.48 16.81 -4.98
CA SER A 88 2.46 17.54 -3.71
C SER A 88 1.97 16.64 -2.57
N ARG A 89 0.86 15.94 -2.79
CA ARG A 89 0.33 15.00 -1.79
C ARG A 89 1.22 13.77 -1.62
N GLY A 90 1.79 13.25 -2.71
CA GLY A 90 2.78 12.17 -2.64
C GLY A 90 3.96 12.52 -1.73
N ARG A 91 4.49 13.75 -1.86
CA ARG A 91 5.55 14.28 -0.99
C ARG A 91 5.17 14.26 0.48
N GLU A 92 4.00 14.82 0.80
CA GLU A 92 3.50 14.92 2.18
C GLU A 92 3.34 13.54 2.81
N LEU A 93 2.81 12.58 2.06
CA LEU A 93 2.57 11.21 2.53
C LEU A 93 3.87 10.44 2.78
N TYR A 94 4.85 10.52 1.88
CA TYR A 94 6.15 9.90 2.10
C TYR A 94 6.92 10.53 3.26
N LEU A 95 6.86 11.85 3.40
CA LEU A 95 7.48 12.52 4.53
C LEU A 95 6.81 12.10 5.85
N LYS A 96 5.47 12.03 5.88
CA LYS A 96 4.73 11.55 7.06
C LYS A 96 5.09 10.09 7.40
N ALA A 97 5.24 9.22 6.40
CA ALA A 97 5.70 7.84 6.59
C ALA A 97 7.10 7.78 7.20
N PHE A 98 8.04 8.58 6.68
CA PHE A 98 9.41 8.66 7.20
C PHE A 98 9.46 9.27 8.60
N ASP A 99 8.67 10.30 8.90
CA ASP A 99 8.62 10.92 10.23
C ASP A 99 7.97 9.99 11.27
N LEU A 100 7.08 9.09 10.84
CA LEU A 100 6.43 8.11 11.71
C LEU A 100 7.41 7.03 12.19
N ASP A 101 8.21 6.50 11.28
CA ASP A 101 9.35 5.64 11.62
C ASP A 101 10.56 5.94 10.71
N PRO A 102 11.52 6.75 11.19
CA PRO A 102 12.72 7.09 10.44
C PRO A 102 13.65 5.91 10.18
N GLU A 103 13.54 4.81 10.93
CA GLU A 103 14.37 3.61 10.79
C GLU A 103 13.72 2.56 9.87
N ASP A 104 12.45 2.74 9.47
CA ASP A 104 11.78 1.86 8.52
C ASP A 104 12.43 1.98 7.12
N GLU A 105 12.98 0.86 6.65
CA GLU A 105 13.72 0.81 5.40
C GLU A 105 12.86 1.18 4.18
N LEU A 106 11.56 0.83 4.20
CA LEU A 106 10.66 1.12 3.11
C LEU A 106 10.30 2.61 3.07
N ALA A 107 10.01 3.23 4.21
CA ALA A 107 9.76 4.66 4.34
C ALA A 107 10.97 5.48 3.89
N GLN A 108 12.19 5.11 4.34
CA GLN A 108 13.43 5.73 3.87
C GLN A 108 13.59 5.63 2.35
N LYS A 109 13.37 4.44 1.79
CA LYS A 109 13.50 4.19 0.35
C LYS A 109 12.48 5.01 -0.45
N ASN A 110 11.23 5.05 0.00
CA ASN A 110 10.15 5.79 -0.65
C ASN A 110 10.41 7.31 -0.62
N TRP A 111 10.81 7.84 0.54
CA TRP A 111 11.17 9.26 0.68
C TRP A 111 12.36 9.64 -0.20
N LYS A 112 13.43 8.83 -0.18
CA LYS A 112 14.59 9.03 -1.06
C LYS A 112 14.21 9.00 -2.54
N ARG A 113 13.41 8.02 -2.96
CA ARG A 113 12.91 7.90 -4.34
C ARG A 113 12.15 9.15 -4.76
N PHE A 114 11.27 9.67 -3.89
CA PHE A 114 10.53 10.90 -4.18
C PHE A 114 11.46 12.11 -4.37
N LEU A 115 12.46 12.29 -3.50
CA LEU A 115 13.44 13.38 -3.60
C LEU A 115 14.27 13.33 -4.90
N GLU A 116 14.45 12.14 -5.48
CA GLU A 116 15.12 11.98 -6.78
C GLU A 116 14.21 12.41 -7.94
N ILE A 117 12.90 12.13 -7.86
CA ILE A 117 11.90 12.59 -8.84
C ILE A 117 11.79 14.12 -8.84
N GLU A 118 11.80 14.76 -7.66
CA GLU A 118 11.67 16.23 -7.53
C GLU A 118 12.86 17.00 -8.15
N LYS A 119 14.04 16.37 -8.24
CA LYS A 119 15.27 17.01 -8.74
C LYS A 119 15.47 16.88 -10.25
N GLY A 120 14.69 16.04 -10.94
CA GLY A 120 14.75 15.80 -12.38
C GLY A 120 13.78 16.68 -13.16
#